data_AF-A0A4Q3BBR3-F1
#
_entry.id   AF-A0A4Q3BBR3-F1
#
_cell.length_a   1.000
_cell.length_b   1.000
_cell.length_c   1.000
_cell.angle_alpha   90.00
_cell.angle_beta   90.00
_cell.angle_gamma   90.00
#
_symmetry.space_group_name_H-M   'P 1'
#
loop_
_entity.id
_entity.type
_entity.pdbx_description
1 polymer ?
#
loop_
_entity_poly.entity_id
_entity_poly.type
_entity_poly.pdbx_seq_one_letter_code
_entity_poly.pdbx_strand_id
1 'polypeptide(L)'
;MQNNNFDIQQGRLKHFLYKSKLRSVLYGSDVEEGFFGQRTGPFGEWLYNKGMVRYAHMAEMREIERLHKEISVFVNDLIYMYKRGKMQQARDGLAKMENYSQKLLALLDSLERRL
;
A
#
# COMPACT_ATOMS: atom_id res chain seq x y z
N MET A 1 -14.47 9.37 22.23
CA MET A 1 -15.07 8.50 21.21
C MET A 1 -14.10 8.44 20.04
N GLN A 2 -13.53 7.28 19.71
CA GLN A 2 -12.63 7.15 18.56
C GLN A 2 -13.46 7.07 17.28
N ASN A 3 -13.15 7.93 16.31
CA ASN A 3 -13.84 7.95 15.03
C ASN A 3 -13.20 6.89 14.11
N ASN A 4 -13.73 5.67 14.16
CA ASN A 4 -13.23 4.52 13.38
C ASN A 4 -13.14 4.81 11.88
N ASN A 5 -14.09 5.58 11.35
CA ASN A 5 -14.10 6.02 9.95
C ASN A 5 -12.85 6.87 9.64
N PHE A 6 -12.54 7.86 10.48
CA PHE A 6 -11.35 8.69 10.31
C PHE A 6 -10.04 7.87 10.27
N ASP A 7 -9.93 6.82 11.08
CA ASP A 7 -8.76 5.94 11.06
C ASP A 7 -8.64 5.12 9.76
N ILE A 8 -9.74 4.64 9.18
CA ILE A 8 -9.71 3.95 7.87
C ILE A 8 -9.37 4.93 6.74
N GLN A 9 -9.90 6.15 6.78
CA GLN A 9 -9.56 7.20 5.81
C GLN A 9 -8.06 7.55 5.83
N GLN A 10 -7.41 7.54 7.01
CA GLN A 10 -5.95 7.66 7.09
C GLN A 10 -5.23 6.53 6.34
N GLY A 11 -5.70 5.28 6.48
CA GLY A 11 -5.16 4.15 5.75
C GLY A 11 -5.22 4.36 4.23
N ARG A 12 -6.36 4.82 3.72
CA ARG A 12 -6.53 5.14 2.29
C ARG A 12 -5.57 6.22 1.82
N LEU A 13 -5.47 7.34 2.54
CA LEU A 13 -4.58 8.44 2.18
C LEU A 13 -3.12 7.99 2.12
N LYS A 14 -2.69 7.18 3.09
CA LYS A 14 -1.32 6.62 3.12
C LYS A 14 -1.05 5.66 1.97
N HIS A 15 -2.04 4.86 1.55
CA HIS A 15 -1.92 4.02 0.36
C HIS A 15 -1.85 4.85 -0.93
N PHE A 16 -2.66 5.91 -1.05
CA PHE A 16 -2.58 6.82 -2.20
C PHE A 16 -1.20 7.50 -2.29
N LEU A 17 -0.67 7.96 -1.16
CA LEU A 17 0.70 8.50 -1.08
C LEU A 17 1.73 7.46 -1.54
N TYR A 18 1.60 6.21 -1.06
CA TYR A 18 2.48 5.10 -1.44
C TYR A 18 2.48 4.86 -2.96
N LYS A 19 1.29 4.75 -3.58
CA LYS A 19 1.11 4.57 -5.02
C LYS A 19 1.65 5.76 -5.82
N SER A 20 1.34 6.99 -5.41
CA SER A 20 1.79 8.21 -6.07
C SER A 20 3.32 8.28 -6.10
N LYS A 21 3.97 8.00 -4.96
CA LYS A 21 5.42 8.01 -4.86
C LYS A 21 6.07 6.93 -5.73
N LEU A 22 5.50 5.72 -5.80
CA LEU A 22 5.99 4.68 -6.72
C LEU A 22 6.01 5.18 -8.16
N ARG A 23 4.91 5.78 -8.62
CA ARG A 23 4.85 6.36 -9.97
C ARG A 23 5.97 7.38 -10.16
N SER A 24 6.10 8.36 -9.26
CA SER A 24 7.18 9.37 -9.35
C SER A 24 8.58 8.76 -9.44
N VAL A 25 8.87 7.71 -8.65
CA VAL A 25 10.17 7.02 -8.69
C VAL A 25 10.43 6.36 -10.04
N LEU A 26 9.43 5.71 -10.63
CA LEU A 26 9.55 5.09 -11.96
C LEU A 26 9.65 6.12 -13.11
N TYR A 27 9.48 7.41 -12.80
CA TYR A 27 9.72 8.54 -13.69
C TYR A 27 10.93 9.40 -13.28
N GLY A 28 11.75 8.93 -12.34
CA GLY A 28 13.04 9.56 -12.03
C GLY A 28 13.08 10.44 -10.79
N SER A 29 12.03 10.44 -9.96
CA SER A 29 12.11 11.09 -8.64
C SER A 29 12.87 10.25 -7.63
N ASP A 30 13.58 10.90 -6.71
CA ASP A 30 14.18 10.24 -5.56
C ASP A 30 13.15 9.82 -4.52
N VAL A 31 13.53 8.88 -3.65
CA VAL A 31 12.73 8.41 -2.53
C VAL A 31 13.61 8.08 -1.34
N GLU A 32 13.13 8.41 -0.15
CA GLU A 32 13.79 8.04 1.10
C GLU A 32 13.88 6.51 1.25
N GLU A 33 14.96 6.06 1.86
CA GLU A 33 15.12 4.65 2.18
C GLU A 33 13.98 4.17 3.10
N GLY A 34 13.49 2.95 2.86
CA GLY A 34 12.43 2.37 3.68
C GLY A 34 11.01 2.86 3.36
N PHE A 35 10.81 3.87 2.50
CA PHE A 35 9.47 4.35 2.13
C PHE A 35 8.57 3.25 1.56
N PHE A 36 9.13 2.31 0.79
CA PHE A 36 8.38 1.17 0.23
C PHE A 36 8.44 -0.09 1.10
N GLY A 37 9.08 0.00 2.27
CA GLY A 37 9.20 -1.11 3.19
C GLY A 37 7.85 -1.58 3.70
N GLN A 38 7.71 -2.89 3.88
CA GLN A 38 6.47 -3.54 4.29
C GLN A 38 5.89 -2.97 5.60
N ARG A 39 6.75 -2.62 6.57
CA ARG A 39 6.35 -2.07 7.88
C ARG A 39 6.69 -0.60 8.07
N THR A 40 7.72 -0.11 7.38
CA THR A 40 8.26 1.25 7.54
C THR A 40 7.65 2.25 6.56
N GLY A 41 7.02 1.78 5.49
CA GLY A 41 6.30 2.65 4.56
C GLY A 41 5.01 3.21 5.17
N PRO A 42 4.46 4.31 4.62
CA PRO A 42 3.33 5.02 5.23
C PRO A 42 2.12 4.09 5.48
N PHE A 43 1.73 3.28 4.49
CA PHE A 43 0.65 2.31 4.69
C PHE A 43 1.01 1.20 5.68
N GLY A 44 2.25 0.69 5.62
CA GLY A 44 2.76 -0.32 6.55
C GLY A 44 2.71 0.14 8.01
N GLU A 45 3.14 1.37 8.29
CA GLU A 45 3.09 1.93 9.63
C GLU A 45 1.65 2.03 10.14
N TRP A 46 0.71 2.50 9.32
CA TRP A 46 -0.70 2.54 9.71
C TRP A 46 -1.25 1.13 9.91
N LEU A 47 -0.96 0.21 9.00
CA LEU A 47 -1.44 -1.17 9.04
C LEU A 47 -1.01 -1.84 10.33
N TYR A 48 0.27 -1.77 10.68
CA TYR A 48 0.80 -2.52 11.81
C TYR A 48 0.64 -1.82 13.15
N ASN A 49 0.63 -0.47 13.19
CA ASN A 49 0.51 0.26 14.45
C ASN A 49 -0.95 0.62 14.81
N LYS A 50 -1.88 0.56 13.85
CA LYS A 50 -3.29 0.87 14.07
C LYS A 50 -4.24 -0.20 13.54
N GLY A 51 -4.17 -0.51 12.25
CA GLY A 51 -5.13 -1.40 11.58
C GLY A 51 -5.20 -2.78 12.23
N MET A 52 -4.08 -3.48 12.30
CA MET A 52 -3.96 -4.81 12.90
C MET A 52 -4.21 -4.78 14.42
N VAL A 53 -3.81 -3.72 15.12
CA VAL A 53 -4.06 -3.61 16.57
C VAL A 53 -5.55 -3.58 16.87
N ARG A 54 -6.36 -2.91 16.04
CA ARG A 54 -7.79 -2.72 16.29
C ARG A 54 -8.68 -3.75 15.60
N TYR A 55 -8.34 -4.12 14.38
CA TYR A 55 -9.25 -4.83 13.49
C TYR A 55 -8.76 -6.23 13.11
N ALA A 56 -7.67 -6.76 13.69
CA ALA A 56 -7.14 -8.09 13.34
C ALA A 56 -8.13 -9.25 13.50
N HIS A 57 -9.18 -9.08 14.33
CA HIS A 57 -10.25 -10.05 14.48
C HIS A 57 -11.17 -10.12 13.24
N MET A 58 -11.23 -9.06 12.43
CA MET A 58 -12.01 -8.98 11.20
C MET A 58 -11.27 -9.64 10.03
N ALA A 59 -12.00 -10.38 9.19
CA ALA A 59 -11.39 -11.11 8.07
C ALA A 59 -10.81 -10.17 7.00
N GLU A 60 -11.47 -9.03 6.75
CA GLU A 60 -11.05 -7.99 5.82
C GLU A 60 -9.68 -7.43 6.21
N MET A 61 -9.43 -7.21 7.51
CA MET A 61 -8.16 -6.68 7.99
C MET A 61 -7.01 -7.68 7.77
N ARG A 62 -7.25 -8.98 7.99
CA ARG A 62 -6.25 -10.02 7.69
C ARG A 62 -5.95 -10.10 6.20
N GLU A 63 -6.97 -9.95 5.37
CA GLU A 63 -6.81 -9.96 3.91
C GLU A 63 -6.07 -8.70 3.40
N ILE A 64 -6.36 -7.53 3.99
CA ILE A 64 -5.59 -6.30 3.76
C ILE A 64 -4.11 -6.51 4.12
N GLU A 65 -3.83 -7.14 5.26
CA GLU A 65 -2.46 -7.42 5.67
C GLU A 65 -1.76 -8.32 4.65
N ARG A 66 -2.41 -9.41 4.23
CA ARG A 66 -1.90 -10.34 3.22
C ARG A 66 -1.62 -9.64 1.90
N LEU A 67 -2.58 -8.86 1.40
CA LEU A 67 -2.47 -8.12 0.15
C LEU A 67 -1.36 -7.06 0.19
N HIS A 68 -1.17 -6.38 1.32
CA HIS A 68 -0.08 -5.41 1.48
C HIS A 68 1.31 -6.06 1.40
N LYS A 69 1.46 -7.30 1.89
CA LYS A 69 2.72 -8.06 1.72
C LYS A 69 3.01 -8.31 0.25
N GLU A 70 2.00 -8.73 -0.52
CA GLU A 70 2.13 -8.94 -1.96
C GLU A 70 2.48 -7.64 -2.71
N ILE A 71 1.80 -6.55 -2.36
CA ILE A 71 2.06 -5.22 -2.93
C ILE A 71 3.51 -4.81 -2.65
N SER A 72 3.97 -4.95 -1.41
CA SER A 72 5.33 -4.56 -1.01
C SER A 72 6.40 -5.32 -1.79
N VAL A 73 6.25 -6.64 -1.95
CA VAL A 73 7.16 -7.47 -2.78
C VAL A 73 7.14 -6.98 -4.22
N PHE A 74 5.95 -6.81 -4.80
CA PHE A 74 5.79 -6.37 -6.18
C PHE A 74 6.40 -4.99 -6.43
N VAL A 75 6.20 -4.03 -5.52
CA VAL A 75 6.77 -2.68 -5.61
C VAL A 75 8.30 -2.73 -5.58
N ASN A 76 8.89 -3.54 -4.70
CA ASN A 76 10.34 -3.71 -4.65
C ASN A 76 10.90 -4.29 -5.96
N ASP A 77 10.19 -5.21 -6.60
CA ASP A 77 10.57 -5.75 -7.91
C ASP A 77 10.55 -4.66 -8.99
N LEU A 78 9.53 -3.79 -9.02
CA LEU A 78 9.47 -2.66 -9.97
C LEU A 78 10.64 -1.69 -9.76
N ILE A 79 10.95 -1.36 -8.51
CA ILE A 79 12.08 -0.47 -8.19
C ILE A 79 13.41 -1.11 -8.59
N TYR A 80 13.58 -2.42 -8.33
CA TYR A 80 14.77 -3.15 -8.72
C TYR A 80 14.94 -3.17 -10.25
N MET A 81 13.88 -3.42 -11.01
CA MET A 81 13.89 -3.35 -12.47
C MET A 81 14.26 -1.96 -12.96
N TYR A 82 13.66 -0.91 -12.39
CA TYR A 82 13.97 0.47 -12.73
C TYR A 82 15.44 0.82 -12.50
N LYS A 83 15.99 0.48 -11.32
CA LYS A 83 17.41 0.71 -10.97
C LYS A 83 18.39 -0.03 -11.88
N ARG A 84 17.95 -1.12 -12.55
CA ARG A 84 18.74 -1.87 -13.54
C ARG A 84 18.55 -1.42 -14.98
N GLY A 85 17.93 -0.25 -15.20
CA GLY A 85 17.70 0.31 -16.53
C GLY A 85 16.52 -0.31 -17.28
N LYS A 86 15.77 -1.24 -16.67
CA LYS A 86 14.56 -1.85 -17.27
C LYS A 86 13.34 -0.95 -17.08
N MET A 87 13.44 0.31 -17.51
CA MET A 87 12.44 1.35 -17.19
C MET A 87 11.06 1.01 -17.76
N GLN A 88 10.98 0.53 -18.99
CA GLN A 88 9.70 0.21 -19.63
C GLN A 88 8.98 -0.92 -18.87
N GLN A 89 9.68 -2.03 -18.57
CA GLN A 89 9.11 -3.15 -17.82
C GLN A 89 8.62 -2.73 -16.43
N ALA A 90 9.37 -1.87 -15.74
CA ALA A 90 8.97 -1.34 -14.44
C ALA A 90 7.69 -0.49 -14.56
N ARG A 91 7.59 0.37 -15.59
CA ARG A 91 6.42 1.21 -15.85
C ARG A 91 5.20 0.41 -16.28
N ASP A 92 5.37 -0.62 -17.09
CA ASP A 92 4.28 -1.53 -17.49
C ASP A 92 3.65 -2.22 -16.25
N GLY A 93 4.47 -2.48 -15.23
CA GLY A 93 4.03 -2.97 -13.93
C GLY A 93 3.04 -2.05 -13.19
N LEU A 94 2.94 -0.76 -13.54
CA LEU A 94 1.97 0.15 -12.93
C LEU A 94 0.53 -0.29 -13.16
N ALA A 95 0.21 -0.97 -14.26
CA ALA A 95 -1.12 -1.52 -14.50
C ALA A 95 -1.48 -2.60 -13.47
N LYS A 96 -0.53 -3.47 -13.12
CA LYS A 96 -0.73 -4.48 -12.07
C LYS A 96 -0.81 -3.82 -10.68
N MET A 97 -0.05 -2.76 -10.43
CA MET A 97 -0.19 -1.96 -9.20
C MET A 97 -1.59 -1.35 -9.06
N GLU A 98 -2.20 -0.90 -10.17
CA GLU A 98 -3.57 -0.38 -10.14
C GLU A 98 -4.58 -1.46 -9.71
N ASN A 99 -4.46 -2.67 -10.26
CA ASN A 99 -5.31 -3.79 -9.87
C ASN A 99 -5.17 -4.15 -8.39
N TYR A 100 -3.94 -4.14 -7.86
CA TYR A 100 -3.71 -4.31 -6.42
C TYR A 100 -4.36 -3.19 -5.60
N SER A 101 -4.23 -1.94 -6.05
CA SER A 101 -4.82 -0.78 -5.38
C SER A 101 -6.34 -0.88 -5.31
N GLN A 102 -7.00 -1.28 -6.39
CA GLN A 102 -8.45 -1.46 -6.41
C GLN A 102 -8.90 -2.53 -5.42
N LYS A 103 -8.21 -3.67 -5.37
CA LYS A 103 -8.50 -4.74 -4.40
C LYS A 103 -8.34 -4.26 -2.96
N LEU A 104 -7.26 -3.53 -2.66
CA LEU A 104 -7.00 -3.01 -1.32
C LEU A 104 -8.08 -2.00 -0.89
N LEU A 105 -8.46 -1.08 -1.77
CA LEU A 105 -9.50 -0.09 -1.48
C LEU A 105 -10.87 -0.73 -1.27
N ALA A 106 -11.21 -1.76 -2.06
CA ALA A 106 -12.45 -2.51 -1.88
C ALA A 106 -12.50 -3.24 -0.53
N LEU A 107 -11.36 -3.77 -0.05
CA LEU A 107 -11.28 -4.37 1.29
C LEU A 107 -11.42 -3.33 2.39
N LEU A 108 -10.81 -2.14 2.23
CA LEU A 108 -10.98 -1.03 3.15
C LEU A 108 -12.44 -0.55 3.19
N ASP A 109 -13.13 -0.49 2.05
CA ASP A 109 -14.58 -0.21 1.98
C ASP A 109 -15.40 -1.25 2.72
N SER A 110 -15.06 -2.53 2.54
CA SER A 110 -15.75 -3.64 3.22
C SER A 110 -15.54 -3.60 4.73
N LEU A 111 -14.32 -3.30 5.17
CA LEU A 111 -13.99 -3.13 6.58
C LEU A 111 -14.78 -1.96 7.18
N GLU A 112 -14.77 -0.80 6.51
CA GLU A 112 -15.46 0.41 6.96
C GLU A 112 -16.97 0.23 7.10
N ARG A 113 -17.60 -0.49 6.16
CA ARG A 113 -19.05 -0.79 6.22
C ARG A 113 -19.47 -1.68 7.40
N ARG A 114 -18.51 -2.36 8.03
CA ARG A 114 -18.75 -3.27 9.17
C ARG A 114 -18.45 -2.64 10.53
N LEU A 115 -17.97 -1.40 10.56
CA LEU A 115 -17.64 -0.62 11.76
C LEU A 115 -18.77 0.36 12.09
#